data_AF-W7SYR1-F1
#
_entry.id   AF-W7SYR1-F1
#
_cell.length_a   1.000
_cell.length_b   1.000
_cell.length_c   1.000
_cell.angle_alpha   90.00
_cell.angle_beta   90.00
_cell.angle_gamma   90.00
#
_symmetry.space_group_name_H-M   'P 1'
#
loop_
_entity.id
_entity.type
_entity.pdbx_description
1 polymer ?
#
loop_
_entity_poly.entity_id
_entity_poly.type
_entity_poly.pdbx_seq_one_letter_code
_entity_poly.pdbx_strand_id
1 'polypeptide(L)' 'MLLETPVHKDGVWNLQNETTKEMTAQAFLRVDETSMKAFENRIRQILMSSGATTFTKIANKWNTSLIGLMTYFREAVINT' A
#
# COMPACT_ATOMS: atom_id res chain seq x y z
N MET A 1 -1.78 24.41 -23.98
CA MET A 1 -2.13 23.72 -22.72
C MET A 1 -2.11 22.24 -23.06
N LEU A 2 -0.97 21.59 -22.83
CA LEU A 2 -0.79 20.20 -23.23
C LEU A 2 -1.70 19.34 -22.36
N LEU A 3 -2.73 18.76 -22.98
CA LEU A 3 -3.43 17.60 -22.44
C LEU A 3 -2.38 16.49 -22.40
N GLU A 4 -1.62 16.41 -21.30
CA GLU A 4 -0.89 15.19 -20.99
C GLU A 4 -1.90 14.06 -21.02
N THR A 5 -1.65 13.07 -21.87
CA THR A 5 -2.45 11.86 -21.92
C THR A 5 -2.57 11.31 -20.51
N PRO A 6 -3.78 10.92 -20.05
CA PRO A 6 -3.95 10.43 -18.70
C PRO A 6 -3.05 9.21 -18.50
N VAL A 7 -2.00 9.42 -17.73
CA VAL A 7 -0.99 8.41 -17.48
C VAL A 7 -1.66 7.31 -16.65
N HIS A 8 -1.99 6.19 -17.28
CA HIS A 8 -2.42 4.97 -16.60
C HIS A 8 -1.19 4.34 -15.94
N LYS A 9 -0.78 4.91 -14.81
CA LYS A 9 0.22 4.35 -13.91
C LYS A 9 -0.49 3.74 -12.72
N ASP A 10 -0.03 2.57 -12.29
CA ASP A 10 -0.51 1.96 -11.06
C ASP A 10 -0.26 2.91 -9.88
N GLY A 11 -1.23 3.02 -8.97
CA GLY A 11 -1.19 3.96 -7.84
C GLY A 11 -1.66 5.39 -8.16
N VAL A 12 -2.29 5.61 -9.32
CA VAL A 12 -2.99 6.86 -9.67
C VAL A 12 -4.44 6.58 -10.02
N TRP A 13 -5.37 7.25 -9.35
CA TRP A 13 -6.79 7.19 -9.67
C TRP A 13 -7.19 8.31 -10.63
N ASN A 14 -7.76 7.91 -11.75
CA ASN A 14 -8.32 8.79 -12.75
C ASN A 14 -9.81 9.04 -12.42
N LEU A 15 -10.13 10.25 -11.96
CA LEU A 15 -11.47 10.60 -11.48
C LEU A 15 -12.34 11.09 -12.64
N GLN A 16 -13.43 10.35 -12.90
CA GLN A 16 -14.37 10.63 -13.96
C GLN A 16 -15.60 11.38 -13.42
N ASN A 17 -16.03 12.42 -14.13
CA ASN A 17 -17.28 13.09 -13.84
C ASN A 17 -18.46 12.19 -14.21
N GLU A 18 -19.43 12.03 -13.30
CA GLU A 18 -20.55 11.12 -13.48
C GLU A 18 -21.47 11.50 -14.65
N THR A 19 -21.72 12.80 -14.85
CA THR A 19 -22.65 13.31 -15.87
C THR A 19 -22.00 13.34 -17.25
N THR A 20 -20.80 13.91 -17.38
CA THR A 20 -20.14 14.09 -18.68
C THR A 20 -19.35 12.86 -19.12
N LYS A 21 -19.05 11.92 -18.20
CA LYS A 21 -18.15 10.78 -18.43
C LYS A 21 -16.74 11.16 -18.86
N GLU A 22 -16.35 12.42 -18.68
CA GLU A 22 -14.98 12.87 -18.94
C GLU A 22 -14.12 12.71 -17.69
N MET A 23 -12.84 12.41 -17.87
CA MET A 23 -11.86 12.48 -16.79
C MET A 23 -11.57 13.94 -16.46
N THR A 24 -11.77 14.32 -15.20
CA THR A 24 -11.65 15.72 -14.77
C THR A 24 -10.55 15.96 -13.76
N ALA A 25 -10.08 14.91 -13.06
CA ALA A 25 -9.02 15.01 -12.08
C ALA A 25 -8.24 13.70 -11.96
N GLN A 26 -7.07 13.78 -11.32
CA GLN A 26 -6.24 12.63 -10.94
C GLN A 26 -5.89 12.70 -9.47
N ALA A 27 -5.94 11.56 -8.78
CA ALA A 27 -5.51 11.41 -7.40
C ALA A 27 -4.30 10.48 -7.31
N PHE A 28 -3.20 11.00 -6.77
CA PHE A 28 -1.97 10.24 -6.57
C PHE A 28 -2.01 9.58 -5.19
N LEU A 29 -1.92 8.25 -5.17
CA LEU A 29 -2.03 7.49 -3.93
C LEU A 29 -0.65 7.18 -3.35
N ARG A 30 -0.53 7.33 -2.04
CA ARG A 30 0.65 6.98 -1.24
C ARG A 30 0.23 6.47 0.13
N VAL A 31 1.04 5.59 0.71
CA VAL A 31 0.86 5.14 2.09
C VAL A 31 1.36 6.22 3.04
N ASP A 32 0.59 6.49 4.10
CA ASP A 32 1.00 7.44 5.12
C ASP A 32 2.22 6.95 5.92
N GLU A 33 3.09 7.88 6.34
CA GLU A 33 4.31 7.58 7.08
C GLU A 33 4.01 6.91 8.43
N THR A 34 2.91 7.29 9.09
CA THR A 34 2.47 6.69 10.35
C THR A 34 2.16 5.20 10.17
N SER A 35 1.50 4.86 9.07
CA SER A 35 1.14 3.48 8.73
C SER A 35 2.38 2.64 8.41
N MET A 36 3.37 3.24 7.72
CA MET A 36 4.65 2.59 7.44
C MET A 36 5.43 2.30 8.73
N LYS A 37 5.51 3.27 9.65
CA LYS A 37 6.12 3.08 10.98
C LYS A 37 5.39 2.02 11.81
N ALA A 38 4.06 1.99 11.74
CA ALA A 38 3.27 0.97 12.43
C ALA A 38 3.58 -0.44 11.92
N PHE A 39 3.72 -0.62 10.59
CA PHE A 39 4.15 -1.88 10.01
C PHE A 39 5.56 -2.28 10.46
N GLU A 40 6.52 -1.36 10.42
CA GLU A 40 7.89 -1.62 10.90
C GLU A 40 7.91 -2.05 12.38
N ASN A 41 7.16 -1.34 13.23
CA ASN A 41 7.02 -1.66 14.65
C ASN A 41 6.40 -3.06 14.85
N ARG A 42 5.43 -3.44 14.01
CA ARG A 42 4.84 -4.78 14.05
C ARG A 42 5.85 -5.86 13.73
N ILE A 43 6.69 -5.66 12.70
CA ILE A 43 7.76 -6.60 12.37
C ILE A 43 8.79 -6.69 13.50
N ARG A 44 9.18 -5.56 14.10
CA ARG A 44 10.08 -5.53 15.26
C ARG A 44 9.51 -6.35 16.42
N GLN A 45 8.22 -6.22 16.71
CA GLN A 45 7.54 -7.03 17.73
C GLN A 45 7.57 -8.53 17.42
N ILE A 46 7.39 -8.92 16.14
CA ILE A 46 7.49 -10.32 15.73
C ILE A 46 8.89 -10.84 16.05
N LEU A 47 9.95 -10.11 15.67
CA LEU A 47 11.33 -10.53 15.92
C LEU A 47 11.67 -10.59 17.42
N MET A 48 11.32 -9.56 18.19
CA MET A 48 11.59 -9.52 19.64
C MET A 48 10.86 -10.63 20.42
N SER A 49 9.70 -11.09 19.94
CA SER A 49 8.91 -12.15 20.58
C SER A 49 9.26 -13.57 20.11
N SER A 50 10.22 -13.74 19.18
CA SER A 50 10.48 -15.02 18.50
C SER A 50 11.63 -15.86 19.08
N GLY A 51 12.04 -15.60 20.33
CA GLY A 51 13.26 -16.15 20.96
C GLY A 51 13.58 -17.63 20.68
N ALA A 52 12.67 -18.57 20.99
CA ALA A 52 12.84 -20.01 20.72
C ALA A 52 11.73 -20.58 19.82
N THR A 53 11.10 -19.73 18.98
CA THR A 53 10.03 -20.17 18.08
C THR A 53 10.58 -20.80 16.80
N THR A 54 9.86 -21.76 16.23
CA THR A 54 10.27 -22.41 14.97
C THR A 54 10.30 -21.42 13.80
N PHE A 55 11.24 -21.60 12.87
CA PHE A 55 11.39 -20.71 11.71
C PHE A 55 10.09 -20.57 10.89
N THR A 56 9.36 -21.67 10.70
CA THR A 56 8.06 -21.64 10.01
C THR A 56 7.04 -20.74 10.71
N LYS A 57 7.06 -20.67 12.04
CA LYS A 57 6.14 -19.81 12.80
C LYS A 57 6.46 -18.33 12.60
N ILE A 58 7.75 -17.98 12.48
CA ILE A 58 8.20 -16.61 12.16
C ILE A 58 7.74 -16.25 10.74
N ALA A 59 7.97 -17.13 9.77
CA ALA A 59 7.52 -16.93 8.39
C ALA A 59 5.99 -16.73 8.29
N ASN A 60 5.21 -17.51 9.02
CA ASN A 60 3.75 -17.36 9.04
C ASN A 60 3.31 -16.00 9.59
N LYS A 61 3.93 -15.51 10.68
CA LYS A 61 3.62 -14.18 11.24
C LYS A 61 4.00 -13.04 10.29
N TRP A 62 5.13 -13.17 9.60
CA TRP A 62 5.53 -12.25 8.54
C TRP A 62 4.50 -12.22 7.41
N ASN A 63 4.14 -13.40 6.88
CA ASN A 63 3.17 -13.53 5.78
C ASN A 63 1.82 -12.89 6.13
N THR A 64 1.28 -13.14 7.33
CA THR A 64 0.03 -12.51 7.76
C THR A 64 0.14 -10.98 7.81
N SER A 65 1.27 -10.45 8.32
CA SER A 65 1.47 -8.99 8.42
C SER A 65 1.62 -8.35 7.05
N LEU A 66 2.40 -8.98 6.15
CA LEU A 66 2.61 -8.51 4.78
C LEU A 66 1.31 -8.56 3.97
N ILE A 67 0.56 -9.66 4.04
CA ILE A 67 -0.74 -9.76 3.38
C ILE A 67 -1.66 -8.65 3.87
N GLY A 68 -1.73 -8.37 5.18
CA GLY A 68 -2.55 -7.28 5.71
C GLY A 68 -2.18 -5.90 5.16
N LEU A 69 -0.89 -5.61 5.00
CA LEU A 69 -0.42 -4.36 4.37
C LEU A 69 -0.82 -4.30 2.89
N MET A 70 -0.49 -5.35 2.14
CA MET A 70 -0.68 -5.39 0.68
C MET A 70 -2.15 -5.43 0.27
N THR A 71 -3.01 -6.11 1.02
CA THR A 71 -4.45 -6.19 0.70
C THR A 71 -5.20 -4.92 1.06
N TYR A 72 -4.75 -4.18 2.09
CA TYR A 72 -5.36 -2.92 2.48
C TYR A 72 -4.94 -1.76 1.58
N PHE A 73 -3.63 -1.53 1.43
CA PHE A 73 -3.12 -0.37 0.67
C PHE A 73 -3.04 -0.60 -0.85
N ARG A 74 -2.92 -1.86 -1.29
CA ARG A 74 -2.92 -2.27 -2.70
C ARG A 74 -2.00 -1.41 -3.57
N GLU A 75 -2.57 -0.60 -4.45
CA GLU A 75 -1.86 0.24 -5.42
C GLU A 75 -1.16 1.46 -4.80
N ALA A 76 -1.55 1.89 -3.59
CA ALA A 76 -0.89 3.00 -2.90
C ALA A 76 0.57 2.67 -2.52
N VAL A 77 0.92 1.39 -2.41
CA VAL A 77 2.28 0.93 -2.04
C VAL A 77 3.30 1.21 -3.16
N ILE A 78 2.86 1.35 -4.41
CA ILE A 78 3.76 1.43 -5.59
C ILE A 78 4.54 2.75 -5.64
N ASN A 79 3.93 3.84 -5.18
CA ASN A 79 4.47 5.20 -5.29
C ASN A 79 4.93 5.78 -3.93
N THR A 80 5.07 4.92 -2.92
CA THR A 80 5.56 5.27 -1.57
C THR A 80 7.05 4.99 -1.47
#